data_AF-A0A7C1X6Q1-F1
#
_entry.id   AF-A0A7C1X6Q1-F1
#
_cell.length_a   1.000
_cell.length_b   1.000
_cell.length_c   1.000
_cell.angle_alpha   90.00
_cell.angle_beta   90.00
_cell.angle_gamma   90.00
#
_symmetry.space_group_name_H-M   'P 1'
#
loop_
_entity.id
_entity.type
_entity.pdbx_description
1 polymer ?
#
loop_
_entity_poly.entity_id
_entity_poly.type
_entity_poly.pdbx_seq_one_letter_code
_entity_poly.pdbx_strand_id
1 'polypeptide(L)'
;MSWYLIASLMETERVIRREFFKQRQNRLDEYRAKGYRLLEEFMQENNISLEQLIDAGLLQMKTIQSTADVLDYEITEKGRVYLKELKQMQLIFISHNVVEKMKALL
;
A
#
# COMPACT_ATOMS: atom_id res chain seq x y z
N MET A 1 0.81 -31.21 24.90
CA MET A 1 1.22 -30.83 23.52
C MET A 1 2.67 -31.25 23.32
N SER A 2 2.99 -31.99 22.26
CA SER A 2 4.35 -32.46 21.96
C SER A 2 5.21 -31.34 21.39
N TRP A 3 6.48 -31.25 21.80
CA TRP A 3 7.47 -30.30 21.29
C TRP A 3 7.54 -30.27 19.75
N TYR A 4 7.37 -31.42 19.11
CA TYR A 4 7.33 -31.56 17.66
C TYR A 4 6.20 -30.75 17.00
N LEU A 5 5.02 -30.70 17.62
CA LEU A 5 3.88 -29.94 17.09
C LEU A 5 4.14 -28.43 17.16
N ILE A 6 4.76 -27.96 18.25
CA ILE A 6 5.11 -26.55 18.44
C ILE A 6 6.20 -26.14 17.44
N ALA A 7 7.24 -26.95 17.28
CA ALA A 7 8.30 -26.69 16.31
C ALA A 7 7.78 -26.66 14.86
N SER A 8 6.89 -27.60 14.50
CA SER A 8 6.26 -27.63 13.17
C SER A 8 5.36 -26.42 12.92
N LEU A 9 4.60 -25.96 13.93
CA LEU A 9 3.76 -24.78 13.83
C LEU A 9 4.60 -23.52 13.62
N MET A 10 5.65 -23.33 14.43
CA MET A 10 6.56 -22.19 14.31
C MET A 10 7.26 -22.14 12.95
N GLU A 11 7.66 -23.29 12.40
CA GLU A 11 8.28 -23.34 11.07
C GLU A 11 7.26 -22.98 9.98
N THR A 12 6.01 -23.46 10.10
CA THR A 12 4.93 -23.11 9.16
C THR A 12 4.64 -21.61 9.17
N GLU A 13 4.52 -21.01 10.36
CA GLU A 13 4.33 -19.56 10.51
C GLU A 13 5.51 -18.76 9.93
N ARG A 14 6.75 -19.22 10.15
CA ARG A 14 7.95 -18.60 9.55
C ARG A 14 7.91 -18.66 8.03
N VAL A 15 7.55 -19.80 7.45
CA VAL A 15 7.46 -19.97 5.99
C VAL A 15 6.37 -19.08 5.41
N ILE A 16 5.17 -19.08 5.99
CA ILE A 16 4.05 -18.21 5.55
C ILE A 16 4.46 -16.74 5.60
N ARG A 17 5.07 -16.31 6.72
CA ARG A 17 5.54 -14.93 6.88
C ARG A 17 6.58 -14.57 5.82
N ARG A 18 7.57 -15.43 5.56
CA ARG A 18 8.60 -15.19 4.53
C ARG A 18 7.99 -15.09 3.14
N GLU A 19 7.07 -15.99 2.81
CA GLU A 19 6.44 -16.02 1.49
C GLU A 19 5.57 -14.78 1.26
N PHE A 20 4.87 -14.28 2.29
CA PHE A 20 4.14 -13.02 2.22
C PHE A 20 5.07 -11.84 1.86
N PHE A 21 6.18 -11.66 2.58
CA PHE A 21 7.12 -10.57 2.29
C PHE A 21 7.75 -10.69 0.91
N LYS A 22 8.06 -11.93 0.48
CA LYS A 22 8.57 -12.19 -0.86
C LYS A 22 7.55 -11.83 -1.94
N GLN A 23 6.29 -12.21 -1.77
CA GLN A 23 5.23 -11.84 -2.72
C GLN A 23 5.00 -10.34 -2.77
N ARG A 24 5.00 -9.67 -1.60
CA ARG A 24 4.91 -8.21 -1.52
C ARG A 24 6.05 -7.56 -2.29
N GLN A 25 7.29 -8.00 -2.08
CA GLN A 25 8.45 -7.49 -2.80
C GLN A 25 8.37 -7.73 -4.32
N ASN A 26 8.02 -8.94 -4.74
CA ASN A 26 7.87 -9.25 -6.17
C ASN A 26 6.82 -8.35 -6.85
N ARG A 27 5.70 -8.07 -6.16
CA ARG A 27 4.69 -7.15 -6.67
C ARG A 27 5.18 -5.71 -6.72
N LEU A 28 5.91 -5.25 -5.71
CA LEU A 28 6.57 -3.94 -5.76
C LEU A 28 7.46 -3.81 -6.99
N ASP A 29 8.28 -4.82 -7.25
CA ASP A 29 9.21 -4.83 -8.39
C ASP A 29 8.47 -4.88 -9.73
N GLU A 30 7.38 -5.66 -9.84
CA GLU A 30 6.52 -5.68 -11.03
C GLU A 30 5.89 -4.31 -11.32
N TYR A 31 5.38 -3.63 -10.29
CA TYR A 31 4.76 -2.32 -10.45
C TYR A 31 5.80 -1.24 -10.74
N ARG A 32 6.98 -1.30 -10.11
CA ARG A 32 8.13 -0.46 -10.46
C ARG A 32 8.55 -0.62 -11.92
N ALA A 33 8.61 -1.86 -12.42
CA ALA A 33 8.90 -2.14 -13.83
C ALA A 33 7.85 -1.56 -14.80
N LYS A 34 6.60 -1.41 -14.35
CA LYS A 34 5.52 -0.75 -15.10
C LYS A 34 5.51 0.79 -14.94
N GLY A 35 6.52 1.36 -14.27
CA GLY A 35 6.61 2.80 -14.03
C GLY A 35 5.66 3.31 -12.95
N TYR A 36 5.23 2.45 -12.03
CA TYR A 36 4.54 2.90 -10.82
C TYR A 36 5.54 3.13 -9.68
N ARG A 37 5.21 4.05 -8.78
CA ARG A 37 5.92 4.29 -7.52
C ARG A 37 4.97 4.10 -6.35
N LEU A 38 5.49 3.73 -5.19
CA LEU A 38 4.69 3.69 -3.98
C LEU A 38 4.27 5.11 -3.59
N LEU A 39 3.02 5.26 -3.13
CA LEU A 39 2.52 6.54 -2.66
C LEU A 39 3.33 7.05 -1.46
N GLU A 40 3.70 6.18 -0.52
CA GLU A 40 4.52 6.54 0.64
C GLU A 40 5.90 7.07 0.23
N GLU A 41 6.58 6.40 -0.72
CA GLU A 41 7.86 6.87 -1.27
C GLU A 41 7.69 8.24 -1.92
N PHE A 42 6.63 8.40 -2.72
CA PHE A 42 6.32 9.66 -3.38
C PHE A 42 6.04 10.79 -2.37
N MET A 43 5.28 10.52 -1.31
CA MET A 43 4.99 11.47 -0.24
C MET A 43 6.27 11.93 0.45
N GLN A 44 7.13 10.98 0.81
CA GLN A 44 8.42 11.26 1.44
C GLN A 44 9.35 12.08 0.54
N GLU A 45 9.49 11.71 -0.74
CA GLU A 45 10.35 12.39 -1.71
C GLU A 45 9.92 13.84 -1.97
N ASN A 46 8.63 14.13 -1.89
CA ASN A 46 8.07 15.43 -2.26
C ASN A 46 7.60 16.24 -1.05
N ASN A 47 7.88 15.77 0.17
CA ASN A 47 7.44 16.38 1.43
C ASN A 47 5.93 16.67 1.44
N ILE A 48 5.14 15.72 0.92
CA ILE A 48 3.67 15.78 0.86
C ILE A 48 3.12 15.02 2.06
N SER A 49 2.24 15.66 2.82
CA SER A 49 1.57 15.01 3.95
C SER A 49 0.29 14.27 3.52
N LEU A 50 -0.19 13.37 4.37
CA LEU A 50 -1.44 12.65 4.11
C LEU A 50 -2.62 13.64 4.07
N GLU A 51 -2.58 14.66 4.93
CA GLU A 51 -3.58 15.72 5.02
C GLU A 51 -3.70 16.46 3.69
N GLN A 52 -2.59 16.78 3.01
CA GLN A 52 -2.65 17.43 1.68
C GLN A 52 -3.37 16.55 0.65
N LEU A 53 -3.18 15.23 0.70
CA LEU A 53 -3.89 14.29 -0.18
C LEU A 53 -5.39 14.23 0.14
N ILE A 54 -5.76 14.38 1.41
CA ILE A 54 -7.16 14.46 1.86
C ILE A 54 -7.79 15.79 1.45
N ASP A 55 -7.10 16.91 1.66
CA ASP A 55 -7.57 18.26 1.31
C ASP A 55 -7.73 18.43 -0.21
N ALA A 56 -6.82 17.84 -0.99
CA ALA A 56 -6.95 17.76 -2.45
C ALA A 56 -8.06 16.77 -2.90
N GLY A 57 -8.69 16.06 -1.97
CA GLY A 57 -9.76 15.10 -2.22
C GLY A 57 -9.30 13.86 -2.98
N LEU A 58 -8.03 13.48 -2.89
CA LEU A 58 -7.48 12.26 -3.51
C LEU A 58 -7.66 11.05 -2.60
N LEU A 59 -7.60 11.28 -1.29
CA LEU A 59 -7.89 10.30 -0.24
C LEU A 59 -9.00 10.82 0.65
N GLN A 60 -9.66 9.90 1.36
CA GLN A 60 -10.54 10.24 2.46
C GLN A 60 -10.33 9.26 3.61
N MET A 61 -10.54 9.73 4.85
CA MET A 61 -10.50 8.84 6.01
C MET A 61 -11.59 7.80 5.90
N LYS A 62 -11.21 6.55 6.13
CA LYS A 62 -12.14 5.42 6.11
C LYS A 62 -12.78 5.28 7.49
N THR A 63 -14.09 5.01 7.52
CA THR A 63 -14.69 4.45 8.75
C THR A 63 -14.22 3.02 8.92
N ILE A 64 -13.35 2.80 9.92
CA ILE A 64 -12.84 1.46 10.26
C ILE A 64 -13.99 0.64 10.82
N GLN A 65 -14.40 -0.40 10.12
CA GLN A 65 -15.49 -1.29 10.53
C GLN A 65 -14.97 -2.53 11.25
N SER A 66 -13.69 -2.87 11.05
CA SER A 66 -13.05 -4.05 11.65
C SER A 66 -11.56 -3.81 11.88
N THR A 67 -10.97 -4.52 12.84
CA THR A 67 -9.52 -4.59 13.03
C THR A 67 -8.77 -5.23 11.86
N ALA A 68 -9.49 -5.87 10.93
CA ALA A 68 -8.94 -6.38 9.68
C ALA A 68 -8.76 -5.30 8.59
N ASP A 69 -9.34 -4.10 8.77
CA ASP A 69 -9.06 -2.96 7.90
C ASP A 69 -7.64 -2.47 8.19
N VAL A 70 -6.75 -2.60 7.21
CA VAL A 70 -5.32 -2.30 7.42
C VAL A 70 -4.94 -0.91 6.90
N LEU A 71 -5.85 -0.25 6.19
CA LEU A 71 -5.73 1.16 5.81
C LEU A 71 -6.80 1.98 6.52
N ASP A 72 -6.39 3.12 7.05
CA ASP A 72 -7.23 4.16 7.69
C ASP A 72 -7.75 5.19 6.68
N TYR A 73 -7.36 5.06 5.41
CA TYR A 73 -7.81 5.88 4.29
C TYR A 73 -8.26 5.01 3.11
N GLU A 74 -9.09 5.60 2.24
CA GLU A 74 -9.46 5.03 0.95
C GLU A 74 -9.29 6.03 -0.19
N ILE A 75 -9.12 5.50 -1.41
CA ILE A 75 -8.99 6.32 -2.62
C ILE A 75 -10.38 6.78 -3.06
N THR A 76 -10.57 8.10 -3.14
CA THR A 76 -11.79 8.74 -3.64
C THR A 76 -11.95 8.51 -5.15
N GLU A 77 -13.11 8.85 -5.71
CA GLU A 77 -13.29 8.81 -7.17
C GLU A 77 -12.27 9.69 -7.91
N LYS A 78 -12.00 10.91 -7.40
CA LYS A 78 -10.96 11.80 -7.94
C LYS A 78 -9.57 11.18 -7.80
N GLY A 79 -9.29 10.53 -6.67
CA GLY A 79 -8.03 9.85 -6.40
C GLY A 79 -7.73 8.71 -7.38
N ARG A 80 -8.75 7.95 -7.83
CA ARG A 80 -8.57 6.80 -8.73
C ARG A 80 -7.97 7.13 -10.09
N VAL A 81 -7.99 8.41 -10.49
CA VAL A 81 -7.32 8.89 -11.70
C VAL A 81 -5.80 8.86 -11.54
N TYR A 82 -5.30 9.04 -10.31
CA TYR A 82 -3.88 9.18 -10.00
C TYR A 82 -3.31 7.98 -9.24
N LEU A 83 -4.13 7.39 -8.36
CA LEU A 83 -3.75 6.40 -7.37
C LEU A 83 -4.37 5.03 -7.68
N LYS A 84 -3.63 3.98 -7.35
CA LYS A 84 -4.06 2.59 -7.47
C LYS A 84 -3.80 1.82 -6.18
N GLU A 85 -4.86 1.30 -5.58
CA GLU A 85 -4.79 0.46 -4.39
C GLU A 85 -4.65 -1.02 -4.76
N LEU A 86 -3.75 -1.74 -4.08
CA LEU A 86 -3.62 -3.20 -4.11
C LEU A 86 -3.99 -3.77 -2.74
N LYS A 87 -5.29 -3.99 -2.52
CA LYS A 87 -5.86 -4.43 -1.22
C LYS A 87 -5.20 -5.66 -0.63
N GLN A 88 -4.87 -6.65 -1.45
CA GLN A 88 -4.22 -7.90 -0.99
C GLN A 88 -2.81 -7.66 -0.44
N MET A 89 -2.15 -6.60 -0.87
CA MET A 89 -0.78 -6.27 -0.49
C MET A 89 -0.72 -5.07 0.44
N GLN A 90 -1.83 -4.37 0.69
CA GLN A 90 -1.90 -3.13 1.48
C GLN A 90 -0.90 -2.09 0.96
N LEU A 91 -1.00 -1.81 -0.35
CA LEU A 91 -0.13 -0.88 -1.06
C LEU A 91 -0.97 0.09 -1.88
N ILE A 92 -0.57 1.37 -1.89
CA ILE A 92 -1.05 2.35 -2.85
C ILE A 92 0.10 2.78 -3.75
N PHE A 93 -0.18 2.83 -5.05
CA PHE A 93 0.76 3.23 -6.08
C PHE A 93 0.27 4.45 -6.84
N ILE A 94 1.23 5.21 -7.37
CA ILE A 94 1.03 6.30 -8.31
C ILE A 94 1.77 5.99 -9.61
N SER A 95 1.17 6.23 -10.77
CA SER A 95 1.85 6.04 -12.06
C SER A 95 2.77 7.23 -12.36
N HIS A 96 3.95 6.98 -12.92
CA HIS A 96 4.89 8.05 -13.28
C HIS A 96 4.25 9.11 -14.18
N ASN A 97 3.38 8.70 -15.11
CA ASN A 97 2.71 9.59 -16.07
C ASN A 97 1.74 10.60 -15.43
N VAL A 98 1.31 10.33 -14.20
CA VAL A 98 0.33 11.16 -13.48
C VAL A 98 0.94 11.90 -12.30
N VAL A 99 2.20 11.63 -11.96
CA VAL A 99 2.93 12.29 -10.85
C VAL A 99 2.91 13.81 -11.02
N GLU A 100 3.33 14.34 -12.16
CA GLU A 100 3.42 15.79 -12.36
C GLU A 100 2.04 16.46 -12.31
N LYS A 101 1.00 15.79 -12.81
CA LYS A 101 -0.37 16.27 -12.70
C LYS A 101 -0.87 16.25 -11.26
N MET A 102 -0.52 15.21 -10.50
CA MET A 102 -0.91 15.11 -9.09
C MET A 102 -0.22 16.18 -8.24
N LYS A 103 1.05 16.48 -8.51
CA LYS A 103 1.77 17.59 -7.84
C LYS A 103 1.10 18.94 -8.05
N ALA A 104 0.54 19.19 -9.23
CA ALA A 104 -0.17 20.43 -9.51
C ALA A 104 -1.50 20.58 -8.74
N LEU A 105 -1.98 19.51 -8.08
CA LEU A 105 -3.20 19.51 -7.27
C LEU A 105 -2.95 19.69 -5.76
N LEU A 106 -1.69 19.66 -5.31
CA LEU A 106 -1.27 19.64 -3.91
C LEU A 106 -0.51 20.91 -3.54
#